data_AF-A0AAW0EQU1-F1
#
_entry.id   AF-A0AAW0EQU1-F1
#
_cell.length_a   1.000
_cell.length_b   1.000
_cell.length_c   1.000
_cell.angle_alpha   90.00
_cell.angle_beta   90.00
_cell.angle_gamma   90.00
#
_symmetry.space_group_name_H-M   'P 1'
#
loop_
_entity.id
_entity.type
_entity.pdbx_description
1 polymer ?
#
loop_
_entity_poly.entity_id
_entity_poly.type
_entity_poly.pdbx_seq_one_letter_code
_entity_poly.pdbx_strand_id
1 'polypeptide(L)'
;MQVTSPLAGAAVRRAATTAAAAGSGPRTHLPFLLNVVKTALKSANTSAAAPALSPSSSSSPATALPPIPACAFKPYPLLGRGAAKQSAGSSLLFKDDACIVVNDAFPKSAMHCLVMPVDLRLQSLNALERRDIPLLRHMMHVGDEYVRYLQTTSPQVYQARRFIAGFHAIPSLPMLHLHVLSMDLDSPCIKNKKHYNSFATFFFLTSARILEDLERHGRVTLNQDVVRLRQMEEQDMRCLWCGTALANIPTMKAHIQSCPLNNAMEKPAKEDSRQGSP
;
A
#
# COMPACT_ATOMS: atom_id res chain seq x y z
N MET A 1 -27.85 75.14 -11.61
CA MET A 1 -27.19 74.30 -12.63
C MET A 1 -26.04 73.55 -11.97
N GLN A 2 -25.98 72.22 -12.17
CA GLN A 2 -24.83 71.30 -12.01
C GLN A 2 -24.13 71.28 -10.63
N VAL A 3 -24.36 70.27 -9.77
CA VAL A 3 -23.79 68.89 -9.77
C VAL A 3 -22.27 68.88 -9.67
N THR A 4 -21.75 68.52 -8.49
CA THR A 4 -20.50 67.77 -8.32
C THR A 4 -20.62 66.80 -7.14
N SER A 5 -20.43 65.50 -7.41
CA SER A 5 -20.33 64.41 -6.44
C SER A 5 -18.92 64.33 -5.85
N PRO A 6 -18.74 63.81 -4.62
CA PRO A 6 -17.48 63.21 -4.20
C PRO A 6 -17.53 61.67 -4.27
N LEU A 7 -16.42 61.10 -4.74
CA LEU A 7 -16.14 59.67 -4.84
C LEU A 7 -16.25 58.95 -3.49
N ALA A 8 -16.96 57.82 -3.48
CA ALA A 8 -16.91 56.83 -2.41
C ALA A 8 -15.64 55.98 -2.53
N GLY A 9 -14.79 56.01 -1.51
CA GLY A 9 -13.64 55.12 -1.37
C GLY A 9 -14.09 53.69 -1.06
N ALA A 10 -13.77 52.76 -1.96
CA ALA A 10 -14.00 51.33 -1.74
C ALA A 10 -12.99 50.78 -0.71
N ALA A 11 -13.49 50.43 0.48
CA ALA A 11 -12.73 49.69 1.47
C ALA A 11 -12.49 48.25 0.96
N VAL A 12 -11.27 47.96 0.53
CA VAL A 12 -10.81 46.61 0.20
C VAL A 12 -10.80 45.79 1.48
N ARG A 13 -11.80 44.93 1.66
CA ARG A 13 -11.76 43.86 2.66
C ARG A 13 -10.63 42.90 2.26
N ARG A 14 -9.53 42.94 3.02
CA ARG A 14 -8.51 41.89 2.98
C ARG A 14 -9.19 40.58 3.40
N ALA A 15 -9.54 39.76 2.41
CA ALA A 15 -9.78 38.35 2.65
C ALA A 15 -8.46 37.77 3.18
N ALA A 16 -8.48 37.31 4.44
CA ALA A 16 -7.42 36.50 4.97
C ALA A 16 -7.37 35.21 4.13
N THR A 17 -6.44 35.15 3.19
CA THR A 17 -6.04 33.92 2.54
C THR A 17 -5.35 33.05 3.58
N THR A 18 -6.13 32.23 4.27
CA THR A 18 -5.59 31.07 4.99
C THR A 18 -4.92 30.18 3.96
N ALA A 19 -3.58 30.19 3.94
CA ALA A 19 -2.80 29.20 3.23
C ALA A 19 -3.28 27.82 3.67
N ALA A 20 -3.82 27.04 2.73
CA ALA A 20 -4.21 25.66 3.00
C ALA A 20 -2.98 24.91 3.51
N ALA A 21 -2.99 24.50 4.77
CA ALA A 21 -2.06 23.50 5.26
C ALA A 21 -2.23 22.26 4.36
N ALA A 22 -1.21 21.96 3.56
CA ALA A 22 -1.22 20.81 2.67
C ALA A 22 -1.36 19.53 3.51
N GLY A 23 -2.58 19.04 3.68
CA GLY A 23 -2.86 17.90 4.55
C GLY A 23 -2.24 16.60 4.05
N SER A 24 -2.23 15.58 4.91
CA SER A 24 -1.78 14.21 4.61
C SER A 24 -2.82 13.38 3.83
N GLY A 25 -3.85 14.02 3.30
CA GLY A 25 -4.89 13.38 2.49
C GLY A 25 -4.44 13.02 1.07
N PRO A 26 -5.31 12.37 0.29
CA PRO A 26 -5.03 11.99 -1.09
C PRO A 26 -4.60 13.18 -1.96
N ARG A 27 -3.53 13.00 -2.76
CA ARG A 27 -3.02 14.06 -3.64
C ARG A 27 -3.93 14.38 -4.82
N THR A 28 -4.77 13.43 -5.23
CA THR A 28 -5.75 13.60 -6.30
C THR A 28 -7.14 13.26 -5.79
N HIS A 29 -8.17 13.76 -6.48
CA HIS A 29 -9.57 13.40 -6.23
C HIS A 29 -10.10 12.38 -7.25
N LEU A 30 -9.22 11.67 -7.96
CA LEU A 30 -9.62 10.73 -9.00
C LEU A 30 -10.27 9.48 -8.36
N PRO A 31 -11.52 9.13 -8.71
CA PRO A 31 -12.27 8.09 -8.01
C PRO A 31 -11.90 6.67 -8.45
N PHE A 32 -10.69 6.44 -8.99
CA PHE A 32 -10.31 5.16 -9.60
C PHE A 32 -10.46 3.98 -8.65
N LEU A 33 -9.81 4.03 -7.48
CA LEU A 33 -9.89 2.94 -6.49
C LEU A 33 -11.29 2.85 -5.85
N LEU A 34 -11.95 3.99 -5.62
CA LEU A 34 -13.35 4.01 -5.19
C LEU A 34 -14.26 3.26 -6.18
N ASN A 35 -14.05 3.44 -7.48
CA ASN A 35 -14.82 2.74 -8.52
C ASN A 35 -14.49 1.25 -8.58
N VAL A 36 -13.23 0.87 -8.32
CA VAL A 36 -12.83 -0.55 -8.17
C VAL A 36 -13.61 -1.19 -7.02
N VAL A 37 -13.63 -0.57 -5.84
CA VAL A 37 -14.38 -1.09 -4.67
C VAL A 37 -15.88 -1.14 -4.97
N LYS A 38 -16.47 -0.07 -5.52
CA LYS A 38 -17.89 -0.04 -5.91
C LYS A 38 -18.26 -1.11 -6.93
N THR A 39 -17.36 -1.44 -7.84
CA THR A 39 -17.59 -2.51 -8.83
C THR A 39 -17.53 -3.88 -8.15
N ALA A 40 -16.54 -4.11 -7.28
CA ALA A 40 -16.42 -5.36 -6.52
C ALA A 40 -17.62 -5.58 -5.57
N LEU A 41 -18.21 -4.52 -5.02
CA LEU A 41 -19.43 -4.62 -4.21
C LEU A 41 -20.61 -5.27 -4.95
N LYS A 42 -20.64 -5.22 -6.29
CA LYS A 42 -21.70 -5.82 -7.12
C LYS A 42 -21.52 -7.31 -7.40
N SER A 43 -20.34 -7.88 -7.13
CA SER A 43 -20.08 -9.31 -7.31
C SER A 43 -20.26 -10.09 -6.01
N ALA A 44 -20.47 -11.41 -6.08
CA ALA A 44 -20.41 -12.27 -4.89
C ALA A 44 -19.00 -12.29 -4.29
N ASN A 45 -18.90 -12.70 -3.01
CA ASN A 45 -17.63 -12.97 -2.35
C ASN A 45 -16.94 -14.16 -3.01
N THR A 46 -15.60 -14.12 -3.04
CA THR A 46 -14.81 -15.24 -3.57
C THR A 46 -14.56 -16.31 -2.52
N SER A 47 -14.57 -15.96 -1.23
CA SER A 47 -14.66 -16.91 -0.13
C SER A 47 -16.11 -17.36 0.07
N ALA A 48 -16.36 -18.66 0.18
CA ALA A 48 -17.60 -19.15 0.75
C ALA A 48 -17.76 -18.54 2.16
N ALA A 49 -18.95 -18.03 2.50
CA ALA A 49 -19.19 -17.37 3.77
C ALA A 49 -18.68 -18.24 4.93
N ALA A 50 -17.70 -17.74 5.69
CA ALA A 50 -17.40 -18.32 6.99
C ALA A 50 -18.69 -18.21 7.83
N PRO A 51 -19.09 -19.26 8.58
CA PRO A 51 -20.29 -19.17 9.40
C PRO A 51 -20.15 -18.00 10.38
N ALA A 52 -21.24 -17.22 10.49
CA ALA A 52 -21.29 -16.02 11.31
C ALA A 52 -20.73 -16.31 12.72
N LEU A 53 -19.74 -15.52 13.14
CA LEU A 53 -19.23 -15.54 14.50
C LEU A 53 -20.40 -15.25 15.45
N SER A 54 -20.86 -16.29 16.13
CA SER A 54 -21.80 -16.15 17.24
C SER A 54 -21.07 -15.47 18.40
N PRO A 55 -21.73 -14.58 19.16
CA PRO A 55 -21.11 -13.87 20.27
C PRO A 55 -20.91 -14.85 21.43
N SER A 56 -19.74 -15.49 21.49
CA SER A 56 -19.32 -16.22 22.69
C SER A 56 -18.49 -15.28 23.57
N SER A 57 -19.05 -14.96 24.72
CA SER A 57 -18.38 -14.29 25.81
C SER A 57 -17.29 -15.20 26.39
N SER A 58 -16.07 -15.11 25.87
CA SER A 58 -14.91 -15.65 26.56
C SER A 58 -13.68 -14.76 26.36
N SER A 59 -13.16 -14.27 27.48
CA SER A 59 -11.94 -13.49 27.60
C SER A 59 -10.74 -14.42 27.45
N SER A 60 -10.22 -14.55 26.23
CA SER A 60 -8.93 -15.19 25.94
C SER A 60 -8.12 -14.32 24.97
N PRO A 61 -6.79 -14.23 25.12
CA PRO A 61 -5.96 -13.32 24.34
C PRO A 61 -5.72 -13.88 22.93
N ALA A 62 -5.85 -13.01 21.93
CA ALA A 62 -5.34 -13.14 20.56
C ALA A 62 -5.55 -14.51 19.87
N THR A 63 -6.78 -14.90 19.60
CA THR A 63 -7.06 -15.96 18.63
C THR A 63 -6.60 -15.48 17.24
N ALA A 64 -5.62 -16.16 16.65
CA ALA A 64 -5.19 -15.89 15.28
C ALA A 64 -6.38 -16.03 14.32
N LEU A 65 -6.48 -15.13 13.33
CA LEU A 65 -7.53 -15.19 12.31
C LEU A 65 -7.42 -16.53 11.54
N PRO A 66 -8.55 -17.17 11.20
CA PRO A 66 -8.53 -18.47 10.54
C PRO A 66 -7.89 -18.37 9.14
N PRO A 67 -7.21 -19.43 8.67
CA PRO A 67 -6.63 -19.46 7.34
C PRO A 67 -7.71 -19.34 6.26
N ILE A 68 -7.38 -18.69 5.14
CA ILE A 68 -8.30 -18.51 4.02
C ILE A 68 -8.06 -19.64 3.01
N PRO A 69 -9.11 -20.38 2.57
CA PRO A 69 -8.93 -21.45 1.59
C PRO A 69 -8.31 -20.94 0.29
N ALA A 70 -7.33 -21.68 -0.24
CA ALA A 70 -6.65 -21.31 -1.49
C ALA A 70 -7.61 -21.10 -2.68
N CYS A 71 -8.74 -21.81 -2.71
CA CYS A 71 -9.77 -21.66 -3.76
C CYS A 71 -10.51 -20.32 -3.72
N ALA A 72 -10.41 -19.56 -2.62
CA ALA A 72 -10.99 -18.21 -2.51
C ALA A 72 -10.17 -17.15 -3.24
N PHE A 73 -8.90 -17.45 -3.56
CA PHE A 73 -7.98 -16.55 -4.24
C PHE A 73 -7.89 -16.86 -5.73
N LYS A 74 -7.75 -15.80 -6.54
CA LYS A 74 -7.37 -15.93 -7.95
C LYS A 74 -5.85 -15.74 -8.13
N PRO A 75 -5.25 -16.41 -9.13
CA PRO A 75 -3.85 -16.20 -9.46
C PRO A 75 -3.52 -14.73 -9.76
N TYR A 76 -2.31 -14.31 -9.39
CA TYR A 76 -1.84 -12.95 -9.69
C TYR A 76 -1.53 -12.80 -11.19
N PRO A 77 -2.07 -11.78 -11.89
CA PRO A 77 -1.74 -11.54 -13.29
C PRO A 77 -0.32 -10.98 -13.41
N LEU A 78 0.61 -11.79 -13.90
CA LEU A 78 1.98 -11.34 -14.16
C LEU A 78 2.01 -10.22 -15.21
N LEU A 79 2.83 -9.21 -14.95
CA LEU A 79 3.02 -8.13 -15.91
C LEU A 79 3.71 -8.68 -17.17
N GLY A 80 3.12 -8.44 -18.34
CA GLY A 80 3.71 -8.84 -19.61
C GLY A 80 5.10 -8.23 -19.82
N ARG A 81 5.99 -8.97 -20.48
CA ARG A 81 7.37 -8.53 -20.73
C ARG A 81 7.38 -7.19 -21.46
N GLY A 82 8.01 -6.17 -20.86
CA GLY A 82 8.08 -4.82 -21.42
C GLY A 82 6.79 -3.99 -21.31
N ALA A 83 5.73 -4.52 -20.71
CA ALA A 83 4.47 -3.79 -20.55
C ALA A 83 4.62 -2.63 -19.56
N ALA A 84 4.07 -1.46 -19.90
CA ALA A 84 4.11 -0.28 -19.04
C ALA A 84 3.00 -0.24 -17.97
N LYS A 85 2.05 -1.19 -18.02
CA LYS A 85 0.92 -1.38 -17.11
C LYS A 85 0.27 -2.76 -17.32
N GLN A 86 -0.58 -3.18 -16.39
CA GLN A 86 -1.48 -4.32 -16.55
C GLN A 86 -2.51 -4.03 -17.65
N SER A 87 -2.67 -4.97 -18.59
CA SER A 87 -3.54 -4.78 -19.77
C SER A 87 -5.00 -4.56 -19.39
N ALA A 88 -5.51 -5.34 -18.44
CA ALA A 88 -6.87 -5.25 -17.92
C ALA A 88 -7.03 -4.22 -16.79
N GLY A 89 -5.98 -3.46 -16.43
CA GLY A 89 -6.00 -2.59 -15.26
C GLY A 89 -5.98 -3.39 -13.95
N SER A 90 -6.79 -2.99 -12.98
CA SER A 90 -6.92 -3.68 -11.68
C SER A 90 -8.04 -4.71 -11.72
N SER A 91 -7.68 -5.98 -11.53
CA SER A 91 -8.59 -7.13 -11.52
C SER A 91 -8.81 -7.61 -10.08
N LEU A 92 -10.03 -8.08 -9.79
CA LEU A 92 -10.41 -8.63 -8.49
C LEU A 92 -9.82 -10.03 -8.28
N LEU A 93 -8.95 -10.16 -7.26
CA LEU A 93 -8.24 -11.38 -6.89
C LEU A 93 -8.87 -12.09 -5.69
N PHE A 94 -9.50 -11.33 -4.80
CA PHE A 94 -10.25 -11.84 -3.65
C PHE A 94 -11.30 -10.83 -3.21
N LYS A 95 -12.40 -11.33 -2.63
CA LYS A 95 -13.41 -10.52 -1.94
C LYS A 95 -14.04 -11.32 -0.81
N ASP A 96 -14.18 -10.67 0.33
CA ASP A 96 -15.10 -11.04 1.40
C ASP A 96 -15.98 -9.84 1.82
N ASP A 97 -16.66 -9.96 2.96
CA ASP A 97 -17.55 -8.92 3.48
C ASP A 97 -16.82 -7.67 4.01
N ALA A 98 -15.50 -7.74 4.24
CA ALA A 98 -14.72 -6.69 4.87
C ALA A 98 -13.79 -5.98 3.88
N CYS A 99 -13.19 -6.71 2.93
CA CYS A 99 -12.20 -6.16 2.01
C CYS A 99 -12.14 -6.90 0.66
N ILE A 100 -11.37 -6.30 -0.24
CA ILE A 100 -11.02 -6.87 -1.54
C ILE A 100 -9.50 -6.87 -1.72
N VAL A 101 -9.00 -7.82 -2.51
CA VAL A 101 -7.64 -7.78 -3.05
C VAL A 101 -7.71 -7.57 -4.55
N VAL A 102 -6.96 -6.60 -5.06
CA VAL A 102 -6.79 -6.37 -6.50
C VAL A 102 -5.32 -6.24 -6.85
N ASN A 103 -4.93 -6.56 -8.08
CA ASN A 103 -3.58 -6.19 -8.54
C ASN A 103 -3.48 -4.66 -8.72
N ASP A 104 -2.31 -4.09 -8.44
CA ASP A 104 -2.01 -2.72 -8.85
C ASP A 104 -1.93 -2.69 -10.39
N ALA A 105 -2.58 -1.70 -11.03
CA ALA A 105 -2.56 -1.56 -12.48
C ALA A 105 -1.17 -1.17 -13.03
N PHE A 106 -0.30 -0.62 -12.18
CA PHE A 106 1.06 -0.20 -12.47
C PHE A 106 2.03 -0.78 -11.42
N PRO A 107 2.18 -2.12 -11.33
CA PRO A 107 2.89 -2.77 -10.23
C PRO A 107 4.34 -2.29 -10.14
N LYS A 108 4.86 -2.09 -8.93
CA LYS A 108 6.19 -1.48 -8.70
C LYS A 108 7.28 -2.52 -8.45
N SER A 109 6.93 -3.79 -8.51
CA SER A 109 7.76 -4.96 -8.28
C SER A 109 7.13 -6.15 -8.99
N ALA A 110 7.75 -7.33 -8.91
CA ALA A 110 7.24 -8.56 -9.53
C ALA A 110 5.79 -8.89 -9.13
N MET A 111 5.42 -8.67 -7.87
CA MET A 111 4.03 -8.73 -7.40
C MET A 111 3.72 -7.48 -6.60
N HIS A 112 2.61 -6.82 -6.93
CA HIS A 112 2.09 -5.68 -6.20
C HIS A 112 0.56 -5.68 -6.26
N CYS A 113 -0.06 -5.89 -5.11
CA CYS A 113 -1.50 -5.86 -4.91
C CYS A 113 -1.91 -4.75 -3.93
N LEU A 114 -3.20 -4.42 -3.97
CA LEU A 114 -3.86 -3.50 -3.06
C LEU A 114 -4.95 -4.27 -2.32
N VAL A 115 -4.88 -4.29 -0.99
CA VAL A 115 -5.99 -4.72 -0.12
C VAL A 115 -6.78 -3.47 0.27
N MET A 116 -8.06 -3.42 -0.05
CA MET A 116 -8.91 -2.25 0.17
C MET A 116 -10.17 -2.64 0.94
N PRO A 117 -10.58 -1.89 1.98
CA PRO A 117 -11.81 -2.18 2.68
C PRO A 117 -13.01 -1.90 1.78
N VAL A 118 -14.12 -2.60 2.01
CA VAL A 118 -15.38 -2.31 1.30
C VAL A 118 -16.08 -1.05 1.83
N ASP A 119 -15.70 -0.60 3.03
CA ASP A 119 -16.19 0.65 3.64
C ASP A 119 -15.62 1.88 2.90
N LEU A 120 -16.48 2.52 2.11
CA LEU A 120 -16.14 3.68 1.28
C LEU A 120 -15.85 4.96 2.08
N ARG A 121 -16.11 5.00 3.40
CA ARG A 121 -15.73 6.14 4.26
C ARG A 121 -14.21 6.23 4.42
N LEU A 122 -13.52 5.09 4.35
CA LEU A 122 -12.08 4.99 4.57
C LEU A 122 -11.31 5.40 3.31
N GLN A 123 -11.11 6.71 3.12
CA GLN A 123 -10.42 7.23 1.92
C GLN A 123 -8.90 7.35 2.08
N SER A 124 -8.37 7.33 3.30
CA SER A 124 -6.93 7.41 3.59
C SER A 124 -6.66 6.99 5.03
N LEU A 125 -5.39 6.97 5.45
CA LEU A 125 -4.99 6.72 6.84
C LEU A 125 -5.66 7.67 7.84
N ASN A 126 -5.97 8.91 7.44
CA ASN A 126 -6.62 9.90 8.31
C ASN A 126 -8.06 9.53 8.70
N ALA A 127 -8.70 8.63 7.96
CA ALA A 127 -10.06 8.19 8.22
C ALA A 127 -10.13 7.02 9.22
N LEU A 128 -8.99 6.40 9.55
CA LEU A 128 -8.93 5.29 10.48
C LEU A 128 -9.06 5.78 11.92
N GLU A 129 -9.96 5.13 12.65
CA GLU A 129 -10.16 5.33 14.08
C GLU A 129 -9.98 4.00 14.84
N ARG A 130 -9.97 4.07 16.18
CA ARG A 130 -9.84 2.88 17.06
C ARG A 130 -10.82 1.75 16.71
N ARG A 131 -12.06 2.08 16.32
CA ARG A 131 -13.08 1.08 15.93
C ARG A 131 -12.70 0.29 14.67
N ASP A 132 -11.81 0.81 13.84
CA ASP A 132 -11.41 0.20 12.56
C ASP A 132 -10.19 -0.73 12.72
N ILE A 133 -9.65 -0.91 13.93
CA ILE A 133 -8.53 -1.82 14.23
C ILE A 133 -8.81 -3.27 13.81
N PRO A 134 -9.99 -3.87 14.09
CA PRO A 134 -10.30 -5.22 13.62
C PRO A 134 -10.26 -5.35 12.10
N LEU A 135 -10.75 -4.33 11.37
CA LEU A 135 -10.70 -4.27 9.91
C LEU A 135 -9.25 -4.18 9.41
N LEU A 136 -8.41 -3.34 10.02
CA LEU A 136 -7.00 -3.23 9.66
C LEU A 136 -6.26 -4.56 9.86
N ARG A 137 -6.50 -5.25 10.98
CA ARG A 137 -5.95 -6.59 11.26
C ARG A 137 -6.40 -7.62 10.22
N HIS A 138 -7.68 -7.57 9.83
CA HIS A 138 -8.22 -8.43 8.79
C HIS A 138 -7.58 -8.17 7.42
N MET A 139 -7.41 -6.91 7.02
CA MET A 139 -6.74 -6.56 5.77
C MET A 139 -5.28 -7.05 5.74
N MET A 140 -4.56 -6.95 6.87
CA MET A 140 -3.21 -7.48 7.01
C MET A 140 -3.18 -9.00 6.83
N HIS A 141 -4.08 -9.71 7.53
CA HIS A 141 -4.23 -11.15 7.43
C HIS A 141 -4.52 -11.61 6.00
N VAL A 142 -5.48 -10.98 5.32
CA VAL A 142 -5.80 -11.27 3.90
C VAL A 142 -4.58 -11.05 2.99
N GLY A 143 -3.78 -10.01 3.25
CA GLY A 143 -2.52 -9.77 2.53
C GLY A 143 -1.51 -10.89 2.72
N ASP A 144 -1.31 -11.35 3.96
CA ASP A 144 -0.40 -12.44 4.29
C ASP A 144 -0.87 -13.79 3.72
N GLU A 145 -2.17 -14.09 3.80
CA GLU A 145 -2.79 -15.27 3.19
C GLU A 145 -2.60 -15.26 1.66
N TYR A 146 -2.72 -14.10 1.01
CA TYR A 146 -2.50 -14.00 -0.43
C TYR A 146 -1.04 -14.28 -0.81
N VAL A 147 -0.08 -13.77 -0.04
CA VAL A 147 1.35 -14.09 -0.24
C VAL A 147 1.59 -15.59 -0.07
N ARG A 148 1.04 -16.22 0.96
CA ARG A 148 1.18 -17.67 1.18
C ARG A 148 0.55 -18.48 0.06
N TYR A 149 -0.62 -18.07 -0.43
CA TYR A 149 -1.25 -18.67 -1.61
C TYR A 149 -0.32 -18.62 -2.83
N LEU A 150 0.33 -17.49 -3.11
CA LEU A 150 1.26 -17.37 -4.22
C LEU A 150 2.53 -18.22 -4.03
N GLN A 151 3.09 -18.25 -2.83
CA GLN A 151 4.27 -19.07 -2.51
C GLN A 151 4.00 -20.57 -2.65
N THR A 152 2.77 -21.03 -2.37
CA THR A 152 2.39 -22.44 -2.51
C THR A 152 2.00 -22.82 -3.93
N THR A 153 1.27 -21.95 -4.65
CA THR A 153 0.76 -22.24 -6.00
C THR A 153 1.72 -21.87 -7.13
N SER A 154 2.73 -21.04 -6.88
CA SER A 154 3.75 -20.65 -7.85
C SER A 154 5.13 -20.45 -7.19
N PRO A 155 5.66 -21.49 -6.52
CA PRO A 155 6.88 -21.40 -5.71
C PRO A 155 8.10 -20.94 -6.51
N GLN A 156 8.20 -21.33 -7.78
CA GLN A 156 9.31 -20.95 -8.67
C GLN A 156 9.43 -19.44 -8.85
N VAL A 157 8.31 -18.72 -8.71
CA VAL A 157 8.26 -17.26 -8.85
C VAL A 157 8.38 -16.56 -7.50
N TYR A 158 7.71 -17.08 -6.47
CA TYR A 158 7.45 -16.33 -5.23
C TYR A 158 8.07 -16.91 -3.96
N GLN A 159 8.47 -18.18 -3.91
CA GLN A 159 8.90 -18.83 -2.66
C GLN A 159 10.07 -18.09 -2.00
N ALA A 160 11.12 -17.80 -2.77
CA ALA A 160 12.29 -17.10 -2.27
C ALA A 160 12.12 -15.57 -2.23
N ARG A 161 10.96 -15.00 -2.58
CA ARG A 161 10.78 -13.54 -2.55
C ARG A 161 10.37 -13.09 -1.15
N ARG A 162 10.96 -11.98 -0.72
CA ARG A 162 10.51 -11.26 0.47
C ARG A 162 9.41 -10.28 0.10
N PHE A 163 8.40 -10.21 0.95
CA PHE A 163 7.24 -9.34 0.78
C PHE A 163 7.15 -8.34 1.91
N ILE A 164 6.48 -7.23 1.64
CA ILE A 164 6.16 -6.20 2.63
C ILE A 164 4.72 -5.73 2.44
N ALA A 165 4.08 -5.38 3.56
CA ALA A 165 2.74 -4.80 3.58
C ALA A 165 2.77 -3.42 4.27
N GLY A 166 2.11 -2.43 3.69
CA GLY A 166 2.07 -1.08 4.26
C GLY A 166 1.32 -0.05 3.42
N PHE A 167 1.43 1.21 3.82
CA PHE A 167 0.69 2.33 3.26
C PHE A 167 1.65 3.44 2.88
N HIS A 168 1.33 4.18 1.82
CA HIS A 168 1.93 5.49 1.62
C HIS A 168 1.42 6.45 2.70
N ALA A 169 2.33 7.18 3.35
CA ALA A 169 1.97 8.17 4.36
C ALA A 169 1.02 9.25 3.82
N ILE A 170 1.25 9.67 2.56
CA ILE A 170 0.38 10.58 1.81
C ILE A 170 -0.05 9.86 0.53
N PRO A 171 -1.29 9.34 0.44
CA PRO A 171 -1.70 8.52 -0.69
C PRO A 171 -1.87 9.35 -1.97
N SER A 172 -1.63 8.73 -3.13
CA SER A 172 -1.85 9.39 -4.43
C SER A 172 -3.33 9.43 -4.83
N LEU A 173 -4.06 8.36 -4.51
CA LEU A 173 -5.46 8.16 -4.86
C LEU A 173 -6.31 8.07 -3.59
N PRO A 174 -7.56 8.56 -3.61
CA PRO A 174 -8.51 8.31 -2.55
C PRO A 174 -8.93 6.84 -2.55
N MET A 175 -9.38 6.37 -1.38
CA MET A 175 -9.57 4.97 -0.96
C MET A 175 -8.36 4.47 -0.18
N LEU A 176 -8.56 4.04 1.06
CA LEU A 176 -7.53 3.37 1.85
C LEU A 176 -7.11 2.09 1.13
N HIS A 177 -5.80 1.91 0.92
CA HIS A 177 -5.25 0.72 0.27
C HIS A 177 -3.95 0.30 0.96
N LEU A 178 -3.95 -0.92 1.47
CA LEU A 178 -2.74 -1.60 1.94
C LEU A 178 -2.02 -2.13 0.71
N HIS A 179 -0.83 -1.62 0.44
CA HIS A 179 0.08 -2.20 -0.54
C HIS A 179 0.62 -3.51 0.02
N VAL A 180 0.54 -4.57 -0.77
CA VAL A 180 1.24 -5.84 -0.52
C VAL A 180 2.11 -6.09 -1.75
N LEU A 181 3.42 -6.07 -1.58
CA LEU A 181 4.35 -6.16 -2.69
C LEU A 181 5.62 -6.92 -2.37
N SER A 182 6.21 -7.55 -3.39
CA SER A 182 7.55 -8.11 -3.30
C SER A 182 8.60 -7.00 -3.22
N MET A 183 9.66 -7.22 -2.44
CA MET A 183 10.66 -6.19 -2.11
C MET A 183 11.73 -5.99 -3.19
N ASP A 184 11.61 -6.61 -4.37
CA ASP A 184 12.55 -6.45 -5.47
C ASP A 184 12.55 -5.04 -6.06
N LEU A 185 11.40 -4.35 -6.03
CA LEU A 185 11.21 -3.03 -6.66
C LEU A 185 11.75 -2.97 -8.10
N ASP A 186 11.70 -4.10 -8.82
CA ASP A 186 12.13 -4.19 -10.21
C ASP A 186 10.90 -4.28 -11.11
N SER A 187 10.53 -3.15 -11.70
CA SER A 187 9.39 -3.08 -12.60
C SER A 187 9.56 -1.99 -13.67
N PRO A 188 9.10 -2.23 -14.91
CA PRO A 188 8.98 -1.18 -15.93
C PRO A 188 8.07 -0.02 -15.50
N CYS A 189 7.14 -0.22 -14.56
CA CYS A 189 6.23 0.84 -14.07
C CYS A 189 6.86 1.82 -13.08
N ILE A 190 8.08 1.55 -12.58
CA ILE A 190 8.87 2.57 -11.88
C ILE A 190 9.49 3.48 -12.94
N LYS A 191 8.96 4.72 -13.02
CA LYS A 191 9.25 5.68 -14.09
C LYS A 191 9.96 6.95 -13.63
N ASN A 192 9.90 7.26 -12.33
CA ASN A 192 10.47 8.47 -11.75
C ASN A 192 10.88 8.21 -10.30
N LYS A 193 11.67 9.14 -9.73
CA LYS A 193 12.18 9.00 -8.36
C LYS A 193 11.08 8.89 -7.31
N LYS A 194 9.95 9.58 -7.51
CA LYS A 194 8.80 9.52 -6.58
C LYS A 194 8.23 8.12 -6.49
N HIS A 195 8.09 7.40 -7.62
CA HIS A 195 7.63 6.01 -7.63
C HIS A 195 8.56 5.06 -6.89
N TYR A 196 9.87 5.33 -6.86
CA TYR A 196 10.83 4.49 -6.15
C TYR A 196 10.88 4.86 -4.66
N ASN A 197 11.10 6.14 -4.36
CA ASN A 197 11.23 6.65 -2.99
C ASN A 197 9.97 6.42 -2.16
N SER A 198 8.79 6.40 -2.77
CA SER A 198 7.54 6.14 -2.03
C SER A 198 7.49 4.75 -1.40
N PHE A 199 8.28 3.79 -1.90
CA PHE A 199 8.44 2.44 -1.33
C PHE A 199 9.79 2.21 -0.67
N ALA A 200 10.84 2.93 -1.10
CA ALA A 200 12.21 2.74 -0.63
C ALA A 200 12.62 3.66 0.53
N THR A 201 11.69 4.40 1.12
CA THR A 201 11.94 5.33 2.24
C THR A 201 10.86 5.20 3.32
N PHE A 202 11.00 5.91 4.44
CA PHE A 202 9.97 5.96 5.49
C PHE A 202 8.67 6.69 5.07
N PHE A 203 8.56 7.13 3.81
CA PHE A 203 7.27 7.46 3.21
C PHE A 203 6.34 6.24 3.14
N PHE A 204 6.91 5.03 3.04
CA PHE A 204 6.20 3.77 3.20
C PHE A 204 6.10 3.40 4.68
N LEU A 205 4.89 3.44 5.23
CA LEU A 205 4.59 3.09 6.61
C LEU A 205 4.12 1.63 6.64
N THR A 206 4.90 0.74 7.28
CA THR A 206 4.52 -0.67 7.38
C THR A 206 3.20 -0.84 8.12
N SER A 207 2.43 -1.85 7.74
CA SER A 207 1.12 -2.13 8.35
C SER A 207 1.23 -2.33 9.87
N ALA A 208 2.29 -3.00 10.34
CA ALA A 208 2.58 -3.18 11.76
C ALA A 208 2.77 -1.84 12.50
N ARG A 209 3.49 -0.87 11.90
CA ARG A 209 3.69 0.46 12.50
C ARG A 209 2.39 1.27 12.54
N ILE A 210 1.57 1.18 11.49
CA ILE A 210 0.25 1.83 11.45
C ILE A 210 -0.67 1.22 12.52
N LEU A 211 -0.67 -0.10 12.66
CA LEU A 211 -1.48 -0.79 13.65
C LEU A 211 -1.08 -0.37 15.08
N GLU A 212 0.21 -0.38 15.41
CA GLU A 212 0.71 0.04 16.72
C GLU A 212 0.33 1.51 17.03
N ASP A 213 0.53 2.40 16.07
CA ASP A 213 0.20 3.83 16.18
C ASP A 213 -1.31 4.04 16.40
N LEU A 214 -2.14 3.33 15.62
CA LEU A 214 -3.60 3.39 15.74
C LEU A 214 -4.09 2.83 17.08
N GLU A 215 -3.50 1.75 17.58
CA GLU A 215 -3.82 1.18 18.89
C GLU A 215 -3.48 2.14 20.03
N ARG A 216 -2.29 2.73 19.97
CA ARG A 216 -1.77 3.65 20.98
C ARG A 216 -2.55 4.96 21.01
N HIS A 217 -2.86 5.54 19.86
CA HIS A 217 -3.39 6.91 19.78
C HIS A 217 -4.86 6.99 19.37
N GLY A 218 -5.46 5.90 18.89
CA GLY A 218 -6.84 5.87 18.39
C GLY A 218 -7.04 6.56 17.03
N ARG A 219 -5.95 7.06 16.42
CA ARG A 219 -5.84 7.65 15.09
C ARG A 219 -4.42 7.47 14.57
N VAL A 220 -4.19 7.64 13.26
CA VAL A 220 -2.84 7.62 12.69
C VAL A 220 -2.13 8.96 12.89
N THR A 221 -0.98 8.95 13.57
CA THR A 221 -0.12 10.10 13.84
C THR A 221 1.17 10.09 13.01
N LEU A 222 1.57 8.94 12.47
CA LEU A 222 2.80 8.78 11.70
C LEU A 222 2.84 9.58 10.39
N ASN A 223 1.68 10.02 9.89
CA ASN A 223 1.56 10.73 8.62
C ASN A 223 1.33 12.25 8.77
N GLN A 224 1.58 12.84 9.94
CA GLN A 224 1.23 14.24 10.22
C GLN A 224 2.32 15.25 9.81
N ASP A 225 3.60 14.87 9.82
CA ASP A 225 4.71 15.73 9.34
C ASP A 225 4.80 15.72 7.82
N VAL A 226 3.83 16.38 7.17
CA VAL A 226 3.68 16.37 5.71
C VAL A 226 4.89 16.95 5.00
N VAL A 227 5.56 17.95 5.59
CA VAL A 227 6.74 18.58 4.98
C VAL A 227 7.88 17.56 4.88
N ARG A 228 8.19 16.89 6.00
CA ARG A 228 9.23 15.86 6.03
C ARG A 228 8.88 14.67 5.12
N LEU A 229 7.61 14.26 5.09
CA LEU A 229 7.16 13.15 4.23
C LEU A 229 7.32 13.49 2.74
N ARG A 230 7.01 14.72 2.32
CA ARG A 230 7.23 15.16 0.93
C ARG A 230 8.72 15.17 0.58
N GLN A 231 9.58 15.61 1.50
CA GLN A 231 11.03 15.54 1.32
C GLN A 231 11.51 14.09 1.10
N MET A 232 10.93 13.12 1.81
CA MET A 232 11.29 11.70 1.63
C MET A 232 10.97 11.18 0.22
N GLU A 233 9.88 11.63 -0.40
CA GLU A 233 9.51 11.26 -1.79
C GLU A 233 10.40 11.98 -2.82
N GLU A 234 10.83 13.21 -2.51
CA GLU A 234 11.51 14.14 -3.43
C GLU A 234 13.03 14.09 -3.40
N GLN A 235 13.62 13.57 -2.31
CA GLN A 235 15.07 13.44 -2.15
C GLN A 235 15.72 12.56 -3.24
N ASP A 236 17.05 12.62 -3.31
CA ASP A 236 17.83 11.76 -4.18
C ASP A 236 17.64 10.29 -3.84
N MET A 237 17.51 9.45 -4.86
CA MET A 237 17.30 8.02 -4.66
C MET A 237 18.55 7.38 -4.08
N ARG A 238 18.34 6.47 -3.13
CA ARG A 238 19.38 5.59 -2.58
C ARG A 238 18.88 4.17 -2.63
N CYS A 239 19.77 3.22 -2.89
CA CYS A 239 19.43 1.81 -2.85
C CYS A 239 18.87 1.46 -1.46
N LEU A 240 17.67 0.88 -1.43
CA LEU A 240 17.00 0.40 -0.21
C LEU A 240 17.90 -0.50 0.64
N TRP A 241 18.83 -1.22 0.01
CA TRP A 241 19.63 -2.25 0.66
C TRP A 241 21.02 -1.77 1.09
N CYS A 242 21.77 -1.14 0.18
CA CYS A 242 23.17 -0.73 0.44
C CYS A 242 23.37 0.78 0.62
N GLY A 243 22.32 1.59 0.44
CA GLY A 243 22.40 3.05 0.60
C GLY A 243 23.15 3.80 -0.52
N THR A 244 23.67 3.10 -1.53
CA THR A 244 24.34 3.70 -2.70
C THR A 244 23.43 4.71 -3.38
N ALA A 245 23.95 5.89 -3.73
CA ALA A 245 23.21 6.92 -4.43
C ALA A 245 22.88 6.51 -5.87
N LEU A 246 21.67 6.81 -6.33
CA LEU A 246 21.14 6.38 -7.63
C LEU A 246 20.70 7.62 -8.43
N ALA A 247 21.52 8.03 -9.39
CA ALA A 247 21.34 9.30 -10.10
C ALA A 247 20.03 9.39 -10.91
N ASN A 248 19.57 8.27 -11.47
CA ASN A 248 18.35 8.20 -12.28
C ASN A 248 17.76 6.78 -12.28
N ILE A 249 16.57 6.63 -12.86
CA ILE A 249 15.82 5.36 -12.87
C ILE A 249 16.56 4.24 -13.62
N PRO A 250 17.17 4.46 -14.81
CA PRO A 250 18.03 3.47 -15.42
C PRO A 250 19.15 2.95 -14.51
N THR A 251 19.90 3.87 -13.87
CA THR A 251 20.96 3.50 -12.92
C THR A 251 20.40 2.73 -11.72
N MET A 252 19.23 3.13 -11.19
CA MET A 252 18.55 2.41 -10.12
C MET A 252 18.21 0.97 -10.54
N LYS A 253 17.61 0.77 -11.72
CA LYS A 253 17.23 -0.57 -12.21
C LYS A 253 18.43 -1.48 -12.43
N ALA A 254 19.49 -0.95 -13.04
CA ALA A 254 20.74 -1.70 -13.20
C ALA A 254 21.37 -2.07 -11.84
N HIS A 255 21.32 -1.16 -10.88
CA HIS A 255 21.88 -1.38 -9.55
C HIS A 255 21.11 -2.44 -8.75
N ILE A 256 19.78 -2.39 -8.68
CA ILE A 256 19.02 -3.37 -7.89
C ILE A 256 19.25 -4.81 -8.36
N GLN A 257 19.46 -5.03 -9.67
CA GLN A 257 19.73 -6.36 -10.22
C GLN A 257 21.12 -6.91 -9.85
N SER A 258 22.07 -6.03 -9.50
CA SER A 258 23.47 -6.39 -9.24
C SER A 258 23.95 -6.02 -7.82
N CYS A 259 23.05 -5.49 -6.98
CA CYS A 259 23.42 -5.00 -5.66
C CYS A 259 23.82 -6.16 -4.74
N PRO A 260 25.04 -6.15 -4.16
CA PRO A 260 25.55 -7.27 -3.37
C PRO A 260 24.84 -7.42 -2.01
N LEU A 261 24.18 -6.36 -1.55
CA LEU A 261 23.38 -6.36 -0.32
C LEU A 261 21.89 -6.53 -0.61
N ASN A 262 21.49 -6.73 -1.87
CA ASN A 262 20.09 -6.92 -2.22
C ASN A 262 19.51 -8.09 -1.41
N ASN A 263 18.49 -7.77 -0.63
CA ASN A 263 17.81 -8.70 0.27
C ASN A 263 16.31 -8.75 -0.05
N ALA A 264 15.96 -8.59 -1.34
CA ALA A 264 14.62 -8.82 -1.86
C ALA A 264 14.29 -10.30 -1.98
N MET A 265 15.32 -11.16 -2.01
CA MET A 265 15.20 -12.61 -2.02
C MET A 265 15.75 -13.19 -0.72
N GLU A 266 15.14 -14.27 -0.23
CA GLU A 266 15.72 -15.10 0.82
C GLU A 266 16.99 -15.77 0.30
N LYS A 267 18.04 -15.78 1.12
CA LYS A 267 19.26 -16.52 0.80
C LYS A 267 18.98 -18.00 1.03
N PRO A 268 19.43 -18.90 0.14
CA PRO A 268 19.34 -20.33 0.41
C PRO A 268 20.02 -20.62 1.75
N ALA A 269 19.37 -21.43 2.59
CA ALA A 269 19.99 -21.89 3.82
C ALA A 269 21.32 -22.56 3.44
N LYS A 270 22.42 -22.13 4.07
CA LYS A 270 23.68 -22.87 3.94
C LYS A 270 23.40 -24.27 4.50
N GLU A 271 23.47 -25.30 3.65
CA GLU A 271 23.54 -26.68 4.15
C GLU A 271 24.70 -26.75 5.13
N ASP A 272 24.40 -27.04 6.39
CA ASP A 272 25.40 -27.25 7.42
C ASP A 272 26.10 -28.56 7.06
N SER A 273 27.21 -28.46 6.32
CA SER A 273 28.08 -29.57 5.96
C SER A 273 28.87 -30.05 7.18
N ARG A 274 28.15 -30.49 8.22
CA ARG A 274 28.69 -31.41 9.22
C ARG A 274 28.70 -32.80 8.58
N GLN A 275 29.71 -33.04 7.76
CA GLN A 275 30.16 -34.39 7.46
C GLN A 275 30.56 -35.03 8.79
N GLY A 276 29.71 -35.91 9.31
CA GLY A 276 30.15 -36.95 10.23
C GLY A 276 31.07 -37.87 9.45
N SER A 277 32.37 -37.80 9.73
CA SER A 277 33.30 -38.86 9.32
C SER A 277 32.96 -40.14 10.08
N PRO A 278 33.00 -41.31 9.42
CA PRO A 278 32.74 -42.61 10.03
C PRO A 278 33.82 -43.00 11.06
#